data_AF-A0A291RUR5-F1
#
_entry.id   AF-A0A291RUR5-F1
#
_cell.length_a   1.000
_cell.length_b   1.000
_cell.length_c   1.000
_cell.angle_alpha   90.00
_cell.angle_beta   90.00
_cell.angle_gamma   90.00
#
_symmetry.space_group_name_H-M   'P 1'
#
loop_
_entity.id
_entity.type
_entity.pdbx_description
1 polymer ?
#
loop_
_entity_poly.entity_id
_entity_poly.type
_entity_poly.pdbx_seq_one_letter_code
_entity_poly.pdbx_strand_id
1 'polypeptide(L)'
;MATRYRPEVTAWFTSTRTNNGNQCVEVRFDGHAVHIRDSKFRREPGHRPEAQPVITVGAGEWMAFLDIVRGRTATTPLTAHTTADGHTTLRHRGTALTYTPGEWRAFVAGVRDGEFDRTALPA
;
A
#
# COMPACT_ATOMS: atom_id res chain seq x y z
N MET A 1 0.53 -3.70 -26.16
CA MET A 1 0.96 -2.40 -25.61
C MET A 1 0.88 -2.48 -24.09
N ALA A 2 1.98 -2.19 -23.38
CA ALA A 2 1.96 -2.17 -21.92
C ALA A 2 1.50 -0.78 -21.47
N THR A 3 0.41 -0.71 -20.70
CA THR A 3 -0.06 0.56 -20.11
C THR A 3 1.04 1.12 -19.22
N ARG A 4 1.52 2.33 -19.55
CA ARG A 4 2.50 3.05 -18.71
C ARG A 4 1.79 3.87 -17.64
N TYR A 5 2.40 3.97 -16.48
CA TYR A 5 1.85 4.68 -15.33
C TYR A 5 2.92 5.61 -14.73
N ARG A 6 2.56 6.86 -14.38
CA ARG A 6 3.44 7.79 -13.65
C ARG A 6 3.07 7.88 -12.16
N PRO A 7 4.08 8.01 -11.26
CA PRO A 7 5.52 7.85 -11.53
C PRO A 7 5.85 6.42 -11.98
N GLU A 8 6.86 6.26 -12.85
CA GLU A 8 7.33 4.92 -13.26
C GLU A 8 8.14 4.27 -12.14
N VAL A 9 9.03 5.02 -11.49
CA VAL A 9 9.84 4.55 -10.35
C VAL A 9 9.85 5.62 -9.25
N THR A 10 9.75 5.19 -8.00
CA THR A 10 9.96 6.06 -6.82
C THR A 10 10.93 5.41 -5.85
N ALA A 11 11.49 6.19 -4.92
CA ALA A 11 11.97 5.63 -3.66
C ALA A 11 10.77 5.12 -2.83
N TRP A 12 11.03 4.39 -1.75
CA TRP A 12 9.98 4.08 -0.78
C TRP A 12 9.44 5.37 -0.15
N PHE A 13 8.13 5.53 -0.15
CA PHE A 13 7.46 6.69 0.42
C PHE A 13 6.24 6.27 1.24
N THR A 14 5.84 7.13 2.17
CA THR A 14 4.63 6.97 3.00
C THR A 14 3.68 8.14 2.75
N SER A 15 2.47 8.09 3.31
CA SER A 15 1.56 9.24 3.28
C SER A 15 2.16 10.49 3.95
N THR A 16 1.76 11.68 3.52
CA THR A 16 2.13 12.94 4.19
C THR A 16 1.38 13.14 5.50
N ARG A 17 0.26 12.43 5.70
CA ARG A 17 -0.66 12.55 6.85
C ARG A 17 -0.21 11.76 8.10
N THR A 18 1.06 11.38 8.16
CA THR A 18 1.62 10.53 9.22
C THR A 18 1.89 11.32 10.50
N ASN A 19 0.84 11.92 11.07
CA ASN A 19 0.93 12.87 12.17
C ASN A 19 1.13 12.23 13.57
N ASN A 20 1.82 11.10 13.68
CA ASN A 20 2.22 10.55 15.00
C ASN A 20 3.36 9.51 14.91
N GLY A 21 4.30 9.72 13.98
CA GLY A 21 5.64 9.14 13.98
C GLY A 21 5.83 7.69 14.44
N ASN A 22 5.51 6.69 13.59
CA ASN A 22 6.43 5.55 13.32
C ASN A 22 5.82 4.31 12.64
N GLN A 23 4.59 4.32 12.15
CA GLN A 23 3.99 3.08 11.68
C GLN A 23 3.15 3.33 10.43
N CYS A 24 3.65 3.07 9.23
CA CYS A 24 2.87 3.29 8.02
C CYS A 24 3.14 2.28 6.92
N VAL A 25 2.15 2.18 6.03
CA VAL A 25 2.23 1.56 4.71
C VAL A 25 3.29 2.31 3.91
N GLU A 26 4.41 1.65 3.60
CA GLU A 26 5.43 2.14 2.68
C GLU A 26 5.14 1.60 1.28
N VAL A 27 5.09 2.50 0.31
CA VAL A 27 4.83 2.16 -1.10
C VAL A 27 6.04 2.54 -1.95
N ARG A 28 6.34 1.71 -2.95
CA ARG A 28 7.34 1.99 -3.98
C ARG A 28 6.77 1.62 -5.34
N PHE A 29 6.88 2.54 -6.30
CA PHE A 29 6.57 2.23 -7.70
C PHE A 29 7.82 1.70 -8.40
N ASP A 30 7.64 0.64 -9.18
CA ASP A 30 8.72 0.00 -9.94
C ASP A 30 8.19 -0.50 -11.30
N GLY A 31 8.25 0.37 -12.30
CA GLY A 31 7.69 0.10 -13.62
C GLY A 31 6.20 -0.20 -13.52
N HIS A 32 5.77 -1.41 -13.89
CA HIS A 32 4.36 -1.82 -13.79
C HIS A 32 3.97 -2.38 -12.41
N ALA A 33 4.93 -2.54 -11.50
CA ALA A 33 4.71 -3.07 -10.17
C ALA A 33 4.55 -1.95 -9.13
N VAL A 34 3.82 -2.26 -8.07
CA VAL A 34 3.74 -1.50 -6.83
C VAL A 34 4.14 -2.44 -5.70
N HIS A 35 5.17 -2.04 -4.96
CA HIS A 35 5.63 -2.76 -3.79
C HIS A 35 5.11 -2.07 -2.54
N ILE A 36 4.59 -2.87 -1.61
CA ILE A 36 3.99 -2.42 -0.37
C ILE A 36 4.66 -3.18 0.76
N ARG A 37 5.12 -2.47 1.78
CA ARG A 37 5.73 -3.07 2.97
C ARG A 37 5.34 -2.30 4.22
N ASP A 38 5.60 -2.93 5.36
CA ASP A 38 5.40 -2.28 6.65
C ASP A 38 6.73 -1.71 7.18
N SER A 39 6.79 -0.39 7.30
CA SER A 39 7.95 0.32 7.86
C SER A 39 8.37 -0.15 9.25
N LYS A 40 7.43 -0.65 10.07
CA LYS A 40 7.72 -1.05 11.46
C LYS A 40 8.49 -2.35 11.55
N PHE A 41 8.37 -3.22 10.55
CA PHE A 41 9.06 -4.52 10.54
C PHE A 41 10.56 -4.36 10.75
N ARG A 42 11.18 -3.30 10.20
CA ARG A 42 12.61 -3.02 10.35
C ARG A 42 13.01 -2.45 11.71
N ARG A 43 12.06 -1.96 12.50
CA ARG A 43 12.28 -1.31 13.80
C ARG A 43 12.06 -2.27 14.97
N GLU A 44 11.29 -3.33 14.75
CA GLU A 44 11.04 -4.34 15.76
C GLU A 44 12.32 -5.11 16.11
N PRO A 45 12.72 -5.15 17.40
CA PRO A 45 13.88 -5.91 17.83
C PRO A 45 13.70 -7.40 17.50
N GLY A 46 14.68 -7.98 16.81
CA GLY A 46 14.66 -9.40 16.42
C GLY A 46 14.16 -9.69 15.01
N HIS A 47 13.59 -8.70 14.32
CA HIS A 47 13.31 -8.82 12.89
C HIS A 47 14.56 -8.58 12.07
N ARG A 48 14.81 -9.49 11.12
CA ARG A 48 15.87 -9.35 10.13
C ARG A 48 15.36 -8.51 8.96
N PRO A 49 15.99 -7.38 8.60
CA PRO A 49 15.50 -6.52 7.51
C PRO A 49 15.29 -7.26 6.18
N GLU A 50 16.11 -8.27 5.89
CA GLU A 50 16.00 -9.13 4.70
C GLU A 50 14.77 -10.04 4.70
N ALA A 51 14.17 -10.31 5.86
CA ALA A 51 12.95 -11.09 6.01
C ALA A 51 11.67 -10.24 5.91
N GLN A 52 11.79 -8.93 5.63
CA GLN A 52 10.65 -8.04 5.55
C GLN A 52 9.67 -8.49 4.47
N PRO A 53 8.41 -8.80 4.83
CA PRO A 53 7.41 -9.14 3.83
C PRO A 53 7.12 -7.92 2.95
N VAL A 54 7.20 -8.12 1.63
CA VAL A 54 6.84 -7.11 0.63
C VAL A 54 5.74 -7.68 -0.26
N ILE A 55 4.56 -7.07 -0.20
CA ILE A 55 3.48 -7.34 -1.14
C ILE A 55 3.85 -6.67 -2.47
N THR A 56 3.79 -7.42 -3.57
CA THR A 56 4.02 -6.89 -4.92
C THR A 56 2.76 -7.11 -5.76
N VAL A 57 2.22 -6.02 -6.30
CA VAL A 57 0.99 -6.01 -7.12
C VAL A 57 1.20 -5.25 -8.42
N GLY A 58 0.35 -5.49 -9.42
CA GLY A 58 0.37 -4.68 -10.65
C GLY A 58 -0.21 -3.28 -10.45
N ALA A 59 0.14 -2.33 -11.32
CA ALA A 59 -0.39 -0.96 -11.25
C ALA A 59 -1.93 -0.90 -11.34
N GLY A 60 -2.54 -1.68 -12.23
CA GLY A 60 -4.00 -1.75 -12.34
C GLY A 60 -4.66 -2.39 -11.11
N GLU A 61 -4.00 -3.40 -10.53
CA GLU A 61 -4.42 -4.06 -9.29
C GLU A 61 -4.40 -3.09 -8.10
N TRP A 62 -3.34 -2.29 -8.02
CA TRP A 62 -3.19 -1.23 -7.03
C TRP A 62 -4.27 -0.16 -7.18
N MET A 63 -4.51 0.34 -8.41
CA MET A 63 -5.54 1.36 -8.65
C MET A 63 -6.94 0.86 -8.29
N ALA A 64 -7.29 -0.39 -8.65
CA ALA A 64 -8.55 -1.00 -8.25
C ALA A 64 -8.68 -1.15 -6.73
N PHE A 65 -7.58 -1.45 -6.04
CA PHE A 65 -7.54 -1.48 -4.58
C PHE A 65 -7.75 -0.09 -3.97
N LEU A 66 -7.12 0.95 -4.51
CA LEU A 66 -7.35 2.33 -4.06
C LEU A 66 -8.81 2.76 -4.25
N ASP A 67 -9.44 2.34 -5.35
CA ASP A 67 -10.87 2.58 -5.58
C ASP A 67 -11.75 1.89 -4.53
N ILE A 68 -11.47 0.64 -4.17
CA ILE A 68 -12.15 -0.06 -3.06
C ILE A 68 -11.99 0.71 -1.74
N VAL A 69 -10.76 1.16 -1.43
CA VAL A 69 -10.48 1.93 -0.20
C VAL A 69 -11.24 3.27 -0.18
N ARG A 70 -11.51 3.86 -1.34
CA ARG A 70 -12.34 5.06 -1.51
C ARG A 70 -13.84 4.78 -1.44
N GLY A 71 -14.26 3.53 -1.30
CA GLY A 71 -15.66 3.12 -1.29
C GLY A 71 -16.28 2.98 -2.68
N ARG A 72 -15.47 2.91 -3.74
CA ARG A 72 -15.94 2.61 -5.10
C ARG A 72 -16.01 1.10 -5.31
N THR A 73 -16.92 0.68 -6.20
CA THR A 73 -17.01 -0.73 -6.60
C THR A 73 -15.88 -1.06 -7.57
N ALA A 74 -14.94 -1.90 -7.13
CA ALA A 74 -13.91 -2.51 -7.97
C ALA A 74 -13.56 -3.90 -7.43
N THR A 75 -12.76 -4.66 -8.18
CA THR A 75 -12.31 -5.99 -7.80
C THR A 75 -10.80 -6.11 -8.01
N THR A 76 -10.10 -6.68 -7.03
CA THR A 76 -8.65 -6.84 -7.07
C THR A 76 -8.22 -8.02 -6.19
N PRO A 77 -7.19 -8.80 -6.59
CA PRO A 77 -6.60 -9.84 -5.73
C PRO A 77 -5.96 -9.30 -4.44
N LEU A 78 -5.61 -8.02 -4.39
CA LEU A 78 -5.15 -7.34 -3.18
C LEU A 78 -6.32 -7.05 -2.25
N THR A 79 -6.33 -7.69 -1.07
CA THR A 79 -7.46 -7.57 -0.13
C THR A 79 -7.03 -6.94 1.19
N ALA A 80 -7.84 -6.02 1.71
CA ALA A 80 -7.70 -5.51 3.07
C ALA A 80 -8.86 -6.03 3.92
N HIS A 81 -8.56 -6.77 4.97
CA HIS A 81 -9.55 -7.26 5.93
C HIS A 81 -9.38 -6.52 7.25
N THR A 82 -10.42 -5.85 7.72
CA THR A 82 -10.42 -5.14 9.01
C THR A 82 -11.19 -5.96 10.04
N THR A 83 -10.53 -6.29 11.14
CA THR A 83 -11.10 -7.04 12.26
C THR A 83 -11.92 -6.12 13.19
N ALA A 84 -12.68 -6.71 14.11
CA ALA A 84 -13.58 -5.95 15.00
C ALA A 84 -12.85 -4.96 15.93
N ASP A 85 -11.60 -5.23 16.27
CA ASP A 85 -10.69 -4.35 17.03
C ASP A 85 -10.09 -3.20 16.17
N GLY A 86 -10.40 -3.18 14.87
CA GLY A 86 -9.96 -2.16 13.92
C GLY A 86 -8.58 -2.39 13.32
N HIS A 87 -7.91 -3.51 13.62
CA HIS A 87 -6.68 -3.89 12.94
C HIS A 87 -6.98 -4.28 11.49
N THR A 88 -6.10 -3.95 10.56
CA THR A 88 -6.31 -4.26 9.14
C THR A 88 -5.17 -5.10 8.60
N THR A 89 -5.49 -6.27 8.06
CA THR A 89 -4.53 -7.12 7.36
C THR A 89 -4.69 -6.93 5.85
N LEU A 90 -3.64 -6.41 5.21
CA LEU A 90 -3.48 -6.38 3.77
C LEU A 90 -2.88 -7.71 3.30
N ARG A 91 -3.48 -8.37 2.32
CA ARG A 91 -3.05 -9.69 1.86
C ARG A 91 -3.07 -9.80 0.34
N HIS A 92 -2.01 -10.40 -0.22
CA HIS A 92 -1.91 -10.76 -1.63
C HIS A 92 -0.96 -11.96 -1.81
N ARG A 93 -1.39 -12.96 -2.61
CA ARG A 93 -0.60 -14.16 -2.98
C ARG A 93 0.15 -14.83 -1.82
N GLY A 94 -0.44 -14.84 -0.62
CA GLY A 94 0.13 -15.48 0.57
C GLY A 94 0.99 -14.58 1.46
N THR A 95 1.36 -13.38 1.00
CA THR A 95 2.00 -12.36 1.86
C THR A 95 0.93 -11.54 2.57
N ALA A 96 1.10 -11.31 3.87
CA ALA A 96 0.20 -10.51 4.69
C ALA A 96 0.96 -9.45 5.49
N LEU A 97 0.39 -8.26 5.59
CA LEU A 97 0.88 -7.13 6.37
C LEU A 97 -0.25 -6.64 7.28
N THR A 98 -0.02 -6.59 8.59
CA THR A 98 -1.05 -6.19 9.56
C THR A 98 -0.76 -4.80 10.11
N TYR A 99 -1.73 -3.91 9.98
CA TYR A 99 -1.66 -2.52 10.38
C TYR A 99 -2.57 -2.26 11.58
N THR A 100 -2.16 -1.35 12.46
CA THR A 100 -3.00 -0.91 13.58
C THR A 100 -4.10 0.04 13.09
N PRO A 101 -5.18 0.26 13.86
CA PRO A 101 -6.28 1.13 13.43
C PRO A 101 -5.83 2.56 13.08
N GLY A 102 -4.83 3.09 13.79
CA GLY A 102 -4.30 4.44 13.53
C GLY A 102 -3.57 4.53 12.18
N GLU A 103 -2.76 3.51 11.87
CA GLU A 103 -1.99 3.40 10.63
C GLU A 103 -2.91 3.29 9.43
N TRP A 104 -3.91 2.43 9.56
CA TRP A 104 -4.88 2.22 8.50
C TRP A 104 -5.70 3.49 8.22
N ARG A 105 -6.11 4.23 9.27
CA ARG A 105 -6.79 5.53 9.09
C ARG A 105 -5.94 6.56 8.36
N ALA A 106 -4.65 6.64 8.68
CA ALA A 106 -3.72 7.56 8.01
C ALA A 106 -3.54 7.16 6.53
N PHE A 107 -3.40 5.86 6.25
CA PHE A 107 -3.35 5.33 4.89
C PHE A 107 -4.61 5.70 4.10
N VAL A 108 -5.80 5.43 4.65
CA VAL A 108 -7.09 5.77 4.02
C VAL A 108 -7.20 7.27 3.73
N ALA A 109 -6.71 8.12 4.64
CA ALA A 109 -6.67 9.58 4.40
C ALA A 109 -5.77 9.93 3.20
N GLY A 110 -4.54 9.42 3.16
CA GLY A 110 -3.63 9.65 2.02
C GLY A 110 -4.17 9.09 0.69
N VAL A 111 -4.89 7.96 0.72
CA VAL A 111 -5.59 7.43 -0.46
C VAL A 111 -6.70 8.36 -0.94
N ARG A 112 -7.46 8.96 -0.02
CA ARG A 112 -8.50 9.95 -0.38
C ARG A 112 -7.90 11.23 -0.94
N ASP A 113 -6.73 11.63 -0.45
CA ASP A 113 -5.98 12.80 -0.91
C ASP A 113 -5.22 12.52 -2.24
N GLY A 114 -5.23 11.27 -2.74
CA GLY A 114 -4.64 10.89 -4.03
C GLY A 114 -3.13 10.62 -3.99
N GLU A 115 -2.51 10.60 -2.82
CA GLU A 115 -1.04 10.50 -2.65
C GLU A 115 -0.44 9.21 -3.21
N PHE A 116 -1.27 8.17 -3.35
CA PHE A 116 -0.86 6.85 -3.80
C PHE A 116 -1.27 6.55 -5.25
N ASP A 117 -1.88 7.51 -5.95
CA ASP A 117 -2.39 7.31 -7.30
C ASP A 117 -1.26 7.16 -8.31
N ARG A 118 -1.51 6.28 -9.27
CA ARG A 118 -0.71 6.16 -10.48
C ARG A 118 -1.53 6.63 -11.67
N THR A 119 -1.06 7.66 -12.34
CA THR A 119 -1.75 8.20 -13.53
C THR A 119 -1.33 7.40 -14.75
N ALA A 120 -2.28 6.76 -15.43
CA ALA A 120 -2.02 6.13 -16.72
C ALA A 120 -1.59 7.20 -17.73
N LEU A 121 -0.51 6.94 -18.46
CA LEU A 121 -0.12 7.82 -19.56
C LEU A 121 -1.06 7.56 -20.75
N PRO A 122 -1.55 8.61 -21.42
CA PRO A 122 -2.20 8.43 -22.72
C PRO A 122 -1.21 7.80 -23.70
N ALA A 123 -1.72 6.91 -24.55
CA ALA A 123 -0.95 6.15 -25.54
C ALA A 123 -0.30 7.06 -26.60
#